data_AF-A0A7X7PEU1-F1
#
_entry.id   AF-A0A7X7PEU1-F1
#
_cell.length_a   1.000
_cell.length_b   1.000
_cell.length_c   1.000
_cell.angle_alpha   90.00
_cell.angle_beta   90.00
_cell.angle_gamma   90.00
#
_symmetry.space_group_name_H-M   'P 1'
#
loop_
_entity.id
_entity.type
_entity.pdbx_description
1 polymer ?
#
loop_
_entity_poly.entity_id
_entity_poly.type
_entity_poly.pdbx_seq_one_letter_code
_entity_poly.pdbx_strand_id
1 'polypeptide(L)'
;MTHNPPPANESGHGCADDAKHRRADMVPASPQPVSLPASTPPLDALPLPLRFSSSPFAWQHGANLYLLVSEWNGWVLAELEFVPSLCHYVERRRTSYRWPREAVCVLLTRSLVADDETVWRLADDVTAWMKTASHPL
;
A
#
# COMPACT_ATOMS: atom_id res chain seq x y z
N MET A 1 -1.82 57.03 8.53
CA MET A 1 -2.89 57.95 8.96
C MET A 1 -4.18 57.32 8.42
N THR A 2 -5.10 56.73 9.18
CA THR A 2 -5.67 57.12 10.48
C THR A 2 -6.23 55.88 11.21
N HIS A 3 -5.98 55.85 12.52
CA HIS A 3 -6.51 55.08 13.65
C HIS A 3 -7.85 54.32 13.54
N ASN A 4 -7.93 53.09 14.11
CA ASN A 4 -8.37 52.87 15.51
C ASN A 4 -8.23 51.39 15.98
N PRO A 5 -7.85 51.12 17.25
CA PRO A 5 -7.83 49.79 17.90
C PRO A 5 -8.94 49.67 19.01
N PRO A 6 -8.87 48.77 20.03
CA PRO A 6 -9.84 47.70 20.37
C PRO A 6 -10.63 47.95 21.70
N PRO A 7 -11.35 46.93 22.24
CA PRO A 7 -11.01 46.39 23.58
C PRO A 7 -11.10 44.83 23.64
N ALA A 8 -10.28 44.07 24.40
CA ALA A 8 -10.33 43.80 25.86
C ALA A 8 -11.74 43.37 26.35
N ASN A 9 -12.01 42.42 27.24
CA ASN A 9 -11.36 41.48 28.16
C ASN A 9 -12.51 40.65 28.80
N GLU A 10 -12.22 39.56 29.53
CA GLU A 10 -12.97 38.93 30.65
C GLU A 10 -12.44 37.48 30.78
N SER A 11 -11.63 37.04 31.75
CA SER A 11 -11.55 37.20 33.21
C SER A 11 -12.65 36.50 34.02
N GLY A 12 -12.24 35.44 34.73
CA GLY A 12 -12.88 34.92 35.95
C GLY A 12 -13.52 33.54 35.80
N HIS A 13 -13.61 32.69 36.81
CA HIS A 13 -13.14 32.68 38.20
C HIS A 13 -13.61 31.33 38.78
N GLY A 14 -12.90 30.78 39.77
CA GLY A 14 -13.48 29.83 40.76
C GLY A 14 -12.80 28.46 40.81
N CYS A 15 -11.97 28.19 41.83
CA CYS A 15 -12.33 27.65 43.16
C CYS A 15 -12.25 26.11 43.14
N ALA A 16 -11.11 25.52 43.50
CA ALA A 16 -10.81 25.01 44.85
C ALA A 16 -11.93 24.11 45.40
N ASP A 17 -11.66 22.79 45.54
CA ASP A 17 -11.84 22.15 46.83
C ASP A 17 -11.18 20.76 46.95
N ASP A 18 -10.85 20.51 48.21
CA ASP A 18 -10.07 19.45 48.82
C ASP A 18 -10.82 18.10 48.80
N ALA A 19 -10.13 17.00 48.48
CA ALA A 19 -10.58 15.65 48.88
C ALA A 19 -9.42 14.66 48.88
N LYS A 20 -8.53 14.85 49.86
CA LYS A 20 -7.77 13.81 50.56
C LYS A 20 -8.59 12.51 50.67
N HIS A 21 -8.20 11.39 50.03
CA HIS A 21 -8.50 10.04 50.53
C HIS A 21 -7.58 8.95 49.91
N ARG A 22 -6.87 8.28 50.81
CA ARG A 22 -6.41 6.87 50.77
C ARG A 22 -5.30 6.46 49.80
N ARG A 23 -4.12 6.28 50.42
CA ARG A 23 -3.16 5.23 50.07
C ARG A 23 -3.88 3.90 49.87
N ALA A 24 -3.67 3.29 48.72
CA ALA A 24 -3.59 1.86 48.57
C ALA A 24 -2.27 1.58 47.86
N ASP A 25 -1.38 0.87 48.53
CA ASP A 25 -0.14 0.34 47.99
C ASP A 25 -0.46 -0.51 46.76
N MET A 26 -0.18 0.03 45.57
CA MET A 26 -0.21 -0.71 44.32
C MET A 26 1.23 -1.09 43.97
N VAL A 27 1.51 -2.36 44.20
CA VAL A 27 2.71 -3.10 43.78
C VAL A 27 3.11 -2.70 42.35
N PRO A 28 4.38 -2.34 42.07
CA PRO A 28 4.84 -2.23 40.69
C PRO A 28 4.86 -3.64 40.09
N ALA A 29 3.91 -3.93 39.20
CA ALA A 29 3.98 -5.12 38.38
C ALA A 29 5.23 -5.02 37.49
N SER A 30 6.17 -5.94 37.68
CA SER A 30 7.30 -6.13 36.77
C SER A 30 6.79 -6.22 35.33
N PRO A 31 7.39 -5.48 34.37
CA PRO A 31 7.04 -5.65 32.96
C PRO A 31 7.46 -7.07 32.54
N GLN A 32 6.48 -7.94 32.32
CA GLN A 32 6.70 -9.19 31.64
C GLN A 32 7.14 -8.87 30.20
N PRO A 33 8.18 -9.52 29.66
CA PRO A 33 8.51 -9.38 28.26
C PRO A 33 7.31 -9.86 27.44
N VAL A 34 6.67 -8.95 26.71
CA VAL A 34 5.63 -9.30 25.73
C VAL A 34 6.33 -10.12 24.66
N SER A 35 6.18 -11.43 24.72
CA SER A 35 6.51 -12.32 23.63
C SER A 35 5.56 -12.00 22.48
N LEU A 36 6.01 -11.18 21.53
CA LEU A 36 5.40 -11.09 20.21
C LEU A 36 5.39 -12.52 19.63
N PRO A 37 4.23 -13.11 19.28
CA PRO A 37 4.27 -14.32 18.50
C PRO A 37 4.93 -13.96 17.16
N ALA A 38 6.08 -14.57 16.90
CA ALA A 38 6.65 -14.67 15.57
C ALA A 38 5.74 -15.56 14.73
N SER A 39 4.53 -15.07 14.41
CA SER A 39 3.68 -15.65 13.39
C SER A 39 4.14 -15.10 12.05
N THR A 40 5.30 -15.59 11.61
CA THR A 40 5.50 -15.74 10.17
C THR A 40 4.37 -16.65 9.71
N PRO A 41 3.43 -16.21 8.85
CA PRO A 41 2.46 -17.14 8.30
C PRO A 41 3.26 -18.26 7.63
N PRO A 42 2.91 -19.54 7.87
CA PRO A 42 3.54 -20.64 7.14
C PRO A 42 3.42 -20.36 5.65
N LEU A 43 4.42 -20.76 4.86
CA LEU A 43 4.41 -20.59 3.40
C LEU A 43 3.13 -21.16 2.75
N ASP A 44 2.42 -22.04 3.45
CA ASP A 44 1.15 -22.65 3.07
C ASP A 44 -0.10 -21.79 3.33
N ALA A 45 0.02 -20.68 4.06
CA ALA A 45 -1.07 -19.72 4.30
C ALA A 45 -1.12 -18.61 3.23
N LEU A 46 -0.27 -18.71 2.19
CA LEU A 46 -0.49 -17.94 0.98
C LEU A 46 -1.80 -18.43 0.34
N PRO A 47 -2.69 -17.53 -0.09
CA PRO A 47 -3.86 -17.92 -0.88
C PRO A 47 -3.39 -18.86 -2.00
N LEU A 48 -4.08 -19.99 -2.14
CA LEU A 48 -3.92 -21.01 -3.18
C LEU A 48 -3.32 -20.44 -4.47
N PRO A 49 -2.45 -21.18 -5.21
CA PRO A 49 -1.77 -20.66 -6.37
C PRO A 49 -2.78 -19.91 -7.21
N LEU A 50 -2.58 -18.60 -7.33
CA LEU A 50 -3.45 -17.72 -8.08
C LEU A 50 -3.60 -18.40 -9.44
N ARG A 51 -4.78 -18.98 -9.69
CA ARG A 51 -5.04 -19.71 -10.94
C ARG A 51 -5.22 -18.65 -12.01
N PHE A 52 -4.09 -18.14 -12.46
CA PHE A 52 -4.06 -17.27 -13.61
C PHE A 52 -4.35 -18.14 -14.84
N SER A 53 -5.23 -17.66 -15.71
CA SER A 53 -5.47 -18.32 -16.99
C SER A 53 -4.21 -18.27 -17.89
N SER A 54 -3.27 -17.38 -17.58
CA SER A 54 -2.00 -17.19 -18.27
C SER A 54 -0.90 -16.75 -17.29
N SER A 55 0.37 -16.96 -17.64
CA SER A 55 1.48 -16.41 -16.84
C SER A 55 1.32 -14.90 -16.70
N PRO A 56 1.43 -14.31 -15.49
CA PRO A 56 1.32 -12.88 -15.30
C PRO A 56 2.40 -12.14 -16.10
N PHE A 57 2.09 -10.95 -16.60
CA PHE A 57 3.08 -10.03 -17.10
C PHE A 57 3.75 -9.34 -15.92
N ALA A 58 5.08 -9.36 -15.88
CA ALA A 58 5.86 -8.73 -14.83
C ALA A 58 6.82 -7.72 -15.47
N TRP A 59 6.83 -6.49 -14.94
CA TRP A 59 7.76 -5.46 -15.35
C TRP A 59 8.30 -4.72 -14.13
N GLN A 60 9.62 -4.56 -14.06
CA GLN A 60 10.28 -3.91 -12.95
C GLN A 60 10.99 -2.64 -13.42
N HIS A 61 10.80 -1.54 -12.68
CA HIS A 61 11.52 -0.29 -12.88
C HIS A 61 11.93 0.30 -11.52
N GLY A 62 13.25 0.37 -11.29
CA GLY A 62 13.80 0.74 -9.99
C GLY A 62 13.35 -0.23 -8.89
N ALA A 63 12.77 0.32 -7.82
CA ALA A 63 12.19 -0.45 -6.72
C ALA A 63 10.76 -0.94 -7.00
N ASN A 64 10.13 -0.54 -8.09
CA ASN A 64 8.74 -0.87 -8.37
C ASN A 64 8.62 -2.09 -9.28
N LEU A 65 7.76 -3.03 -8.90
CA LEU A 65 7.35 -4.19 -9.69
C LEU A 65 5.86 -4.05 -10.03
N TYR A 66 5.55 -4.12 -11.31
CA TYR A 66 4.19 -4.13 -11.83
C TYR A 66 3.83 -5.54 -12.29
N LEU A 67 2.71 -6.04 -11.80
CA LEU A 67 2.14 -7.33 -12.20
C LEU A 67 0.79 -7.09 -12.87
N LEU A 68 0.70 -7.44 -14.16
CA LEU A 68 -0.54 -7.40 -14.92
C LEU A 68 -1.03 -8.84 -15.17
N VAL A 69 -2.26 -9.09 -14.76
CA VAL A 69 -2.85 -10.43 -14.69
C VAL A 69 -4.19 -10.45 -15.39
N SER A 70 -4.43 -11.48 -16.20
CA SER A 70 -5.77 -11.84 -16.67
C SER A 70 -6.44 -12.78 -15.66
N GLU A 71 -7.62 -12.40 -15.18
CA GLU A 71 -8.48 -13.22 -14.32
C GLU A 71 -9.79 -13.55 -15.04
N TRP A 72 -10.55 -14.51 -14.49
CA TRP A 72 -11.79 -15.00 -15.07
C TRP A 72 -12.84 -13.90 -15.37
N ASN A 73 -12.84 -12.81 -14.61
CA ASN A 73 -13.83 -11.74 -14.71
C ASN A 73 -13.25 -10.36 -15.09
N GLY A 74 -11.95 -10.27 -15.36
CA GLY A 74 -11.30 -9.00 -15.66
C GLY A 74 -9.77 -9.06 -15.62
N TRP A 75 -9.17 -7.90 -15.40
CA TRP A 75 -7.73 -7.71 -15.39
C TRP A 75 -7.29 -7.07 -14.08
N VAL A 76 -6.21 -7.55 -13.49
CA VAL A 76 -5.67 -6.99 -12.25
C VAL A 76 -4.28 -6.43 -12.52
N LEU A 77 -4.07 -5.17 -12.13
CA LEU A 77 -2.75 -4.55 -12.05
C LEU A 77 -2.38 -4.37 -10.57
N ALA A 78 -1.29 -5.02 -10.16
CA ALA A 78 -0.68 -4.81 -8.85
C ALA A 78 0.64 -4.05 -9.02
N GLU A 79 0.84 -3.05 -8.17
CA GLU A 79 2.07 -2.29 -8.03
C GLU A 79 2.67 -2.63 -6.68
N LEU A 80 3.92 -3.09 -6.70
CA LEU A 80 4.66 -3.49 -5.51
C LEU A 80 5.95 -2.69 -5.44
N GLU A 81 6.36 -2.34 -4.23
CA GLU A 81 7.63 -1.65 -3.97
C GLU A 81 8.55 -2.59 -3.20
N PHE A 82 9.78 -2.76 -3.67
CA PHE A 82 10.80 -3.50 -2.95
C PHE A 82 11.26 -2.69 -1.73
N VAL A 83 11.14 -3.27 -0.54
CA VAL A 83 11.55 -2.64 0.71
C VAL A 83 12.86 -3.29 1.19
N PRO A 84 14.03 -2.63 1.05
CA PRO A 84 15.32 -3.25 1.34
C PRO A 84 15.48 -3.71 2.79
N SER A 85 14.91 -2.96 3.74
CA SER A 85 14.96 -3.31 5.17
C SER A 85 14.21 -4.60 5.50
N LEU A 86 13.27 -5.00 4.66
CA LEU A 86 12.45 -6.20 4.85
C LEU A 86 12.78 -7.32 3.85
N CYS A 87 13.63 -7.04 2.86
CA CYS A 87 14.02 -7.95 1.78
C CYS A 87 12.82 -8.60 1.04
N HIS A 88 11.72 -7.86 0.87
CA HIS A 88 10.57 -8.33 0.11
C HIS A 88 9.81 -7.17 -0.55
N TYR A 89 8.93 -7.54 -1.47
CA TYR A 89 8.01 -6.62 -2.14
C TYR A 89 6.76 -6.41 -1.29
N VAL A 90 6.39 -5.15 -1.06
CA VAL A 90 5.15 -4.76 -0.39
C VAL A 90 4.19 -4.22 -1.43
N GLU A 91 2.94 -4.69 -1.43
CA GLU A 91 1.91 -4.17 -2.32
C GLU A 91 1.58 -2.72 -1.97
N ARG A 92 1.74 -1.83 -2.96
CA ARG A 92 1.40 -0.41 -2.87
C ARG A 92 -0.03 -0.17 -3.32
N ARG A 93 -0.43 -0.85 -4.39
CA ARG A 93 -1.73 -0.68 -5.02
C ARG A 93 -2.14 -1.95 -5.75
N ARG A 94 -3.43 -2.24 -5.72
CA ARG A 94 -4.08 -3.20 -6.60
C ARG A 94 -5.33 -2.58 -7.20
N THR A 95 -5.55 -2.79 -8.49
CA THR A 95 -6.74 -2.26 -9.17
C THR A 95 -7.22 -3.26 -10.21
N SER A 96 -8.53 -3.50 -10.22
CA SER A 96 -9.21 -4.37 -11.17
C SER A 96 -9.83 -3.54 -12.29
N TYR A 97 -9.71 -4.02 -13.52
CA TYR A 97 -10.22 -3.40 -14.73
C TYR A 97 -11.13 -4.37 -15.45
N ARG A 98 -12.16 -3.84 -16.11
CA ARG A 98 -13.07 -4.68 -16.89
C ARG A 98 -12.41 -5.12 -18.19
N TRP A 99 -11.65 -4.22 -18.82
CA TRP A 99 -11.10 -4.43 -20.15
C TRP A 99 -9.56 -4.45 -20.13
N PRO A 100 -8.93 -5.30 -20.95
CA PRO A 100 -7.47 -5.36 -21.05
C PRO A 100 -6.85 -4.01 -21.41
N ARG A 101 -7.49 -3.28 -22.32
CA ARG A 101 -7.03 -1.96 -22.77
C ARG A 101 -6.91 -0.98 -21.60
N GLU A 102 -7.85 -0.98 -20.66
CA GLU A 102 -7.81 -0.08 -19.50
C GLU A 102 -6.61 -0.40 -18.61
N ALA A 103 -6.40 -1.69 -18.32
CA ALA A 103 -5.29 -2.14 -17.49
C ALA A 103 -3.93 -1.80 -18.12
N VAL A 104 -3.78 -2.02 -19.43
CA VAL A 104 -2.57 -1.68 -20.19
C VAL A 104 -2.35 -0.16 -20.25
N CYS A 105 -3.38 0.64 -20.49
CA CYS A 105 -3.26 2.10 -20.48
C CYS A 105 -2.80 2.62 -19.12
N VAL A 106 -3.31 2.05 -18.01
CA VAL A 106 -2.84 2.45 -16.68
C VAL A 106 -1.40 2.02 -16.43
N LEU A 107 -1.00 0.81 -16.83
CA LEU A 107 0.39 0.36 -16.74
C LEU A 107 1.33 1.33 -17.48
N LEU A 108 1.01 1.67 -18.73
CA LEU A 108 1.81 2.62 -19.53
C LEU A 108 1.82 4.03 -18.94
N THR A 109 0.72 4.47 -18.33
CA THR A 109 0.67 5.78 -17.65
C THR A 109 1.56 5.79 -16.41
N ARG A 110 1.62 4.68 -15.67
CA ARG A 110 2.47 4.53 -14.48
C ARG A 110 3.96 4.45 -14.83
N SER A 111 4.28 3.95 -16.03
CA SER A 111 5.65 3.88 -16.51
C SER A 111 6.20 5.21 -17.05
N LEU A 112 5.37 6.26 -17.22
CA LEU A 112 5.83 7.57 -17.74
C LEU A 112 6.87 8.27 -16.84
N VAL A 113 7.09 7.78 -15.63
CA VAL A 113 8.19 8.25 -14.77
C VAL A 113 9.55 7.71 -15.22
N ALA A 114 9.58 6.69 -16.08
CA ALA A 114 10.78 6.17 -16.73
C ALA A 114 11.13 7.00 -17.97
N ASP A 115 12.29 6.74 -18.57
CA ASP A 115 12.68 7.34 -19.85
C ASP A 115 11.86 6.77 -21.03
N ASP A 116 11.78 7.54 -22.12
CA ASP A 116 10.98 7.20 -23.30
C ASP A 116 11.32 5.82 -23.89
N GLU A 117 12.61 5.46 -23.93
CA GLU A 117 13.07 4.17 -24.47
C GLU A 117 12.57 3.01 -23.61
N THR A 118 12.61 3.17 -22.29
CA THR A 118 12.04 2.19 -21.35
C THR A 118 10.53 2.02 -21.55
N VAL A 119 9.79 3.11 -21.77
CA VAL A 119 8.33 3.05 -22.02
C VAL A 119 8.02 2.36 -23.35
N TRP A 120 8.81 2.62 -24.40
CA TRP A 120 8.66 1.94 -25.69
C TRP A 120 8.88 0.43 -25.57
N ARG A 121 9.94 0.01 -24.89
CA ARG A 121 10.20 -1.43 -24.64
C ARG A 121 9.07 -2.08 -23.86
N LEU A 122 8.56 -1.41 -22.84
CA LEU A 122 7.39 -1.90 -22.09
C LEU A 122 6.17 -2.06 -23.01
N ALA A 123 5.91 -1.11 -23.90
CA ALA A 123 4.79 -1.19 -24.84
C ALA A 123 4.92 -2.40 -25.79
N ASP A 124 6.13 -2.68 -26.28
CA ASP A 124 6.41 -3.85 -27.11
C ASP A 124 6.25 -5.15 -26.32
N ASP A 125 6.85 -5.23 -25.13
CA ASP A 125 6.84 -6.41 -24.26
C ASP A 125 5.41 -6.77 -23.84
N VAL A 126 4.62 -5.79 -23.39
CA VAL A 126 3.22 -6.02 -22.98
C VAL A 126 2.37 -6.41 -24.18
N THR A 127 2.62 -5.84 -25.36
CA THR A 127 1.89 -6.21 -26.59
C THR A 127 2.21 -7.63 -27.02
N ALA A 128 3.48 -8.04 -26.94
CA ALA A 128 3.90 -9.41 -27.23
C ALA A 128 3.25 -10.41 -26.25
N TRP A 129 3.27 -10.10 -24.96
CA TRP A 129 2.61 -10.90 -23.94
C TRP A 129 1.09 -10.96 -24.11
N MET A 130 0.42 -9.84 -24.45
CA MET A 130 -1.03 -9.82 -24.67
C MET A 130 -1.49 -10.79 -25.77
N LYS A 131 -0.66 -11.02 -26.79
CA LYS A 131 -0.94 -12.00 -27.85
C LYS A 131 -1.00 -13.44 -27.31
N THR A 132 -0.20 -13.75 -26.29
CA THR A 132 -0.20 -15.07 -25.63
C THR A 132 -1.28 -15.17 -24.55
N ALA A 133 -1.54 -14.08 -23.81
CA ALA A 133 -2.55 -14.03 -22.75
C ALA A 133 -4.01 -14.08 -23.26
N SER A 134 -4.25 -13.66 -24.51
CA SER A 134 -5.59 -13.62 -25.12
C SER A 134 -6.08 -14.96 -25.68
N HIS A 135 -5.30 -16.05 -25.51
CA HIS A 135 -5.70 -17.42 -25.87
C HIS A 135 -5.91 -18.26 -24.59
N PRO A 136 -6.93 -17.98 -23.78
CA PRO A 136 -7.30 -18.89 -22.70
C PRO A 136 -7.86 -20.18 -23.33
N LEU A 137 -7.27 -21.32 -22.96
CA LEU A 137 -7.77 -22.66 -23.28
C LEU A 137 -9.19 -22.89 -22.74
#